data_AF-A0A956K7U3-F1
#
_entry.id   AF-A0A956K7U3-F1
#
_cell.length_a   1.000
_cell.length_b   1.000
_cell.length_c   1.000
_cell.angle_alpha   90.00
_cell.angle_beta   90.00
_cell.angle_gamma   90.00
#
_symmetry.space_group_name_H-M   'P 1'
#
loop_
_entity.id
_entity.type
_entity.pdbx_description
1 polymer ?
#
loop_
_entity_poly.entity_id
_entity_poly.type
_entity_poly.pdbx_seq_one_letter_code
_entity_poly.pdbx_strand_id
1 'polypeptide(L)'
;MSASDRARRMASSISLLLLAMFVVVGCIKQPSAGTRTPRLVSPTLEARPVDEPIRLVARDGTDMPLVSLEVRGTVEDPLAFTELTLEFENLEPRSLDATLSVALPPRARVT
;
A
#
# COMPACT_ATOMS: atom_id res chain seq x y z
N MET A 1 50.19 -39.17 -3.00
CA MET A 1 49.18 -38.11 -3.10
C MET A 1 49.09 -37.69 -4.58
N SER A 2 48.12 -38.23 -5.31
CA SER A 2 48.15 -38.35 -6.79
C SER A 2 47.52 -37.14 -7.49
N ALA A 3 48.12 -36.69 -8.59
CA ALA A 3 47.71 -35.54 -9.40
C ALA A 3 46.25 -35.63 -9.94
N SER A 4 45.68 -36.83 -9.98
CA SER A 4 44.31 -37.09 -10.40
C SER A 4 43.24 -36.49 -9.46
N ASP A 5 43.55 -36.30 -8.18
CA ASP A 5 42.61 -35.76 -7.19
C ASP A 5 42.43 -34.25 -7.31
N ARG A 6 43.48 -33.53 -7.73
CA ARG A 6 43.43 -32.08 -8.00
C ARG A 6 42.59 -31.77 -9.23
N ALA A 7 42.71 -32.58 -10.28
CA ALA A 7 41.94 -32.42 -11.51
C ALA A 7 40.43 -32.62 -11.29
N ARG A 8 40.04 -33.60 -10.46
CA ARG A 8 38.62 -33.85 -10.12
C ARG A 8 38.02 -32.74 -9.26
N ARG A 9 38.80 -32.19 -8.31
CA ARG A 9 38.36 -31.06 -7.48
C ARG A 9 38.23 -29.77 -8.30
N MET A 10 39.16 -29.51 -9.23
CA MET A 10 39.07 -28.36 -10.14
C MET A 10 37.88 -28.46 -11.09
N ALA A 11 37.64 -29.62 -11.70
CA ALA A 11 36.50 -29.83 -12.58
C ALA A 11 35.15 -29.68 -11.86
N SER A 12 35.07 -30.11 -10.60
CA SER A 12 33.89 -29.96 -9.75
C SER A 12 33.62 -28.49 -9.38
N SER A 13 34.66 -27.74 -9.00
CA SER A 13 34.54 -26.30 -8.70
C SER A 13 34.21 -25.47 -9.93
N ILE A 14 34.75 -25.81 -11.10
CA ILE A 14 34.44 -25.15 -12.37
C ILE A 14 32.99 -25.45 -12.79
N SER A 15 32.52 -26.70 -12.61
CA SER A 15 31.13 -27.08 -12.87
C SER A 15 30.14 -26.35 -11.95
N LEU A 16 30.48 -26.21 -10.66
CA LEU A 16 29.65 -25.48 -9.70
C LEU A 16 29.60 -23.97 -10.01
N LEU A 17 30.74 -23.38 -10.40
CA LEU A 17 30.82 -21.97 -10.81
C LEU A 17 30.05 -21.70 -12.11
N LEU A 18 30.12 -22.60 -13.10
CA LEU A 18 29.36 -22.48 -14.34
C LEU A 18 27.86 -22.64 -14.12
N LEU A 19 27.44 -23.56 -13.25
CA LEU A 19 26.03 -23.75 -12.87
C LEU A 19 25.49 -22.50 -12.14
N ALA A 20 26.25 -21.95 -11.19
CA ALA A 20 25.86 -20.74 -10.47
C ALA A 20 25.76 -19.51 -11.40
N MET A 21 26.67 -19.37 -12.37
CA MET A 21 26.60 -18.28 -13.34
C MET A 21 25.36 -18.40 -14.25
N PHE A 22 24.97 -19.61 -14.64
CA PHE A 22 23.77 -19.85 -15.45
C PHE A 22 22.48 -19.47 -14.71
N VAL A 23 22.41 -19.72 -13.40
CA VAL A 23 21.26 -19.35 -12.56
C VAL A 23 21.14 -17.83 -12.42
N VAL A 24 22.25 -17.09 -12.29
CA VAL A 24 22.23 -15.62 -12.15
C VAL A 24 21.83 -14.92 -13.46
N VAL A 25 22.26 -15.44 -14.62
CA VAL A 25 21.92 -14.87 -15.94
C VAL A 25 20.46 -15.13 -16.33
N GLY A 26 19.86 -16.23 -15.85
CA GLY A 26 18.45 -16.57 -16.09
C GLY A 26 17.42 -15.59 -15.53
N CYS A 27 17.81 -14.72 -14.58
CA CYS A 27 16.91 -13.70 -14.00
C CYS A 27 16.86 -12.37 -14.77
N ILE A 28 17.73 -12.14 -15.78
CA ILE A 28 17.91 -10.79 -16.36
C ILE A 28 17.18 -10.60 -17.72
N LYS A 29 16.41 -11.58 -18.22
CA LYS A 29 15.56 -11.36 -19.40
C LYS A 29 14.24 -12.11 -19.35
N GLN A 30 13.27 -11.58 -18.61
CA GLN A 30 11.88 -11.82 -18.96
C GLN A 30 11.52 -10.94 -20.16
N PRO A 31 11.11 -11.52 -21.31
CA PRO A 31 10.45 -10.76 -22.36
C PRO A 31 9.13 -10.28 -21.77
N SER A 32 8.90 -8.97 -21.78
CA SER A 32 7.61 -8.39 -21.47
C SER A 32 6.64 -8.80 -22.59
N ALA A 33 6.10 -10.01 -22.49
CA ALA A 33 4.95 -10.43 -23.26
C ALA A 33 3.81 -9.54 -22.79
N GLY A 34 3.36 -8.66 -23.66
CA GLY A 34 2.32 -7.68 -23.38
C GLY A 34 1.04 -8.38 -22.93
N THR A 35 0.90 -8.52 -21.61
CA THR A 35 -0.38 -8.81 -20.98
C THR A 35 -1.27 -7.62 -21.30
N ARG A 36 -2.24 -7.83 -22.20
CA ARG A 36 -3.40 -6.96 -22.32
C ARG A 36 -4.07 -6.99 -20.95
N THR A 37 -3.72 -6.03 -20.10
CA THR A 37 -4.41 -5.78 -18.85
C THR A 37 -5.87 -5.56 -19.22
N PRO A 38 -6.82 -6.39 -18.75
CA PRO A 38 -8.20 -5.97 -18.80
C PRO A 38 -8.22 -4.62 -18.09
N ARG A 39 -8.58 -3.58 -18.83
CA ARG A 39 -8.81 -2.27 -18.24
C ARG A 39 -9.98 -2.46 -17.30
N LEU A 40 -9.69 -2.72 -16.02
CA LEU A 40 -10.64 -2.55 -14.95
C LEU A 40 -11.10 -1.11 -15.09
N VAL A 41 -12.29 -0.93 -15.64
CA VAL A 41 -12.97 0.35 -15.64
C VAL A 41 -13.30 0.54 -14.17
N SER A 42 -12.38 1.16 -13.42
CA SER A 42 -12.73 1.74 -12.14
C SER A 42 -13.95 2.60 -12.42
N PRO A 43 -15.10 2.36 -11.76
CA PRO A 43 -16.20 3.29 -11.88
C PRO A 43 -15.61 4.64 -11.49
N THR A 44 -15.54 5.55 -12.46
CA THR A 44 -15.34 6.96 -12.16
C THR A 44 -16.62 7.36 -11.44
N LEU A 45 -16.67 7.09 -10.14
CA LEU A 45 -17.48 7.86 -9.22
C LEU A 45 -17.03 9.29 -9.49
N GLU A 46 -17.85 10.04 -10.19
CA GLU A 46 -17.66 11.48 -10.29
C GLU A 46 -17.56 11.99 -8.86
N ALA A 47 -16.33 12.25 -8.42
CA ALA A 47 -16.07 12.91 -7.18
C ALA A 47 -16.63 14.31 -7.39
N ARG A 48 -17.88 14.51 -6.93
CA ARG A 48 -18.32 15.87 -6.59
C ARG A 48 -17.20 16.47 -5.75
N PRO A 49 -16.84 17.75 -5.94
CA PRO A 49 -15.97 18.42 -5.00
C PRO A 49 -16.68 18.38 -3.64
N VAL A 50 -16.34 17.38 -2.85
CA VAL A 50 -16.71 17.31 -1.45
C VAL A 50 -15.72 18.25 -0.81
N ASP A 51 -16.22 19.28 -0.14
CA ASP A 51 -15.47 19.89 0.95
C ASP A 51 -14.80 18.76 1.74
N GLU A 52 -13.54 18.93 2.13
CA GLU A 52 -12.66 17.88 2.69
C GLU A 52 -13.43 16.72 3.35
N PRO A 53 -13.32 15.47 2.84
CA PRO A 53 -14.22 14.37 3.20
C PRO A 53 -14.12 13.96 4.68
N ILE A 54 -13.08 14.43 5.37
CA ILE A 54 -12.91 14.37 6.81
C ILE A 54 -12.43 15.75 7.24
N ARG A 55 -13.19 16.40 8.12
CA ARG A 55 -12.85 17.74 8.63
C ARG A 55 -13.28 17.90 10.08
N LEU A 56 -12.47 18.60 10.87
CA LEU A 56 -12.80 18.94 12.25
C LEU A 56 -12.70 20.46 12.43
N VAL A 57 -13.82 21.07 12.80
CA VAL A 57 -13.91 22.54 12.92
C VAL A 57 -14.47 22.89 14.27
N ALA A 58 -13.79 23.78 14.98
CA ALA A 58 -14.29 24.36 16.21
C ALA A 58 -15.53 25.22 15.94
N ARG A 59 -16.39 25.38 16.95
CA ARG A 59 -17.62 26.17 16.87
C ARG A 59 -17.36 27.66 16.58
N ASP A 60 -16.18 28.16 16.97
CA ASP A 60 -15.72 29.51 16.68
C ASP A 60 -15.14 29.66 15.26
N GLY A 61 -15.13 28.58 14.47
CA GLY A 61 -14.63 28.55 13.09
C GLY A 61 -13.16 28.16 12.96
N THR A 62 -12.45 27.91 14.07
CA THR A 62 -11.06 27.46 14.03
C THR A 62 -10.98 26.09 13.36
N ASP A 63 -10.13 25.96 12.33
CA ASP A 63 -9.89 24.68 11.67
C ASP A 63 -8.87 23.86 12.45
N MET A 64 -9.11 22.56 12.56
CA MET A 64 -8.20 21.64 13.25
C MET A 64 -7.55 20.72 12.23
N PRO A 65 -6.24 20.85 11.96
CA PRO A 65 -5.58 20.04 10.94
C PRO A 65 -5.61 18.56 11.33
N LEU A 66 -5.98 17.71 10.37
CA LEU A 66 -5.79 16.26 10.45
C LEU A 66 -4.30 15.96 10.22
N VAL A 67 -3.61 15.55 11.29
CA VAL A 67 -2.16 15.30 11.26
C VAL A 67 -1.81 13.83 11.03
N SER A 68 -2.76 12.92 11.30
CA SER A 68 -2.61 11.49 11.03
C SER A 68 -3.93 10.85 10.62
N LEU A 69 -3.86 9.94 9.66
CA LEU A 69 -4.94 9.08 9.19
C LEU A 69 -4.42 7.65 9.02
N GLU A 70 -4.94 6.73 9.84
CA GLU A 70 -4.75 5.29 9.63
C GLU A 70 -6.08 4.68 9.16
N VAL A 71 -6.01 3.85 8.13
CA VAL A 71 -7.17 3.16 7.55
C VAL A 71 -6.92 1.67 7.54
N ARG A 72 -7.85 0.90 8.10
CA ARG A 72 -7.86 -0.56 8.00
C ARG A 72 -9.13 -1.01 7.33
N GLY A 73 -8.99 -1.69 6.20
CA GLY A 73 -10.09 -2.28 5.46
C GLY A 73 -10.01 -3.79 5.49
N THR A 74 -11.11 -4.46 5.84
CA THR A 74 -11.23 -5.92 5.75
C THR A 74 -12.48 -6.25 4.95
N VAL A 75 -12.33 -7.14 3.96
CA VAL A 75 -13.46 -7.63 3.16
C VAL A 75 -13.69 -9.08 3.54
N GLU A 76 -14.88 -9.34 4.06
CA GLU A 76 -15.39 -10.66 4.40
C GLU A 76 -16.72 -10.84 3.67
N ASP A 77 -16.68 -11.36 2.44
CA ASP A 77 -17.85 -11.40 1.55
C ASP A 77 -19.12 -11.89 2.28
N PRO A 78 -20.25 -11.16 2.17
CA PRO A 78 -20.50 -10.00 1.31
C PRO A 78 -20.17 -8.63 1.96
N LEU A 79 -19.53 -8.62 3.13
CA LEU A 79 -19.32 -7.45 3.96
C LEU A 79 -17.93 -6.84 3.77
N ALA A 80 -17.85 -5.53 3.96
CA ALA A 80 -16.60 -4.82 4.11
C ALA A 80 -16.67 -4.00 5.40
N PHE A 81 -15.61 -4.10 6.20
CA PHE A 81 -15.40 -3.33 7.41
C PHE A 81 -14.29 -2.32 7.16
N THR A 82 -14.49 -1.09 7.64
CA THR A 82 -13.48 -0.03 7.57
C THR A 82 -13.34 0.58 8.95
N GLU A 83 -12.13 0.56 9.48
CA GLU A 83 -11.74 1.24 10.69
C GLU A 83 -10.87 2.45 10.33
N LEU A 84 -11.20 3.59 10.91
CA LEU A 84 -10.50 4.86 10.71
C LEU A 84 -9.97 5.35 12.06
N THR A 85 -8.66 5.55 12.14
CA THR A 85 -8.04 6.27 13.27
C THR A 85 -7.61 7.64 12.77
N LEU A 86 -8.15 8.69 13.40
CA LEU A 86 -7.96 10.08 13.01
C LEU A 86 -7.29 10.84 14.15
N GLU A 87 -6.20 11.56 13.87
CA GLU A 87 -5.57 12.46 14.83
C GLU A 87 -5.64 13.89 14.32
N PHE A 88 -6.22 14.77 15.13
CA PHE A 88 -6.30 16.19 14.88
C PHE A 88 -5.48 16.96 15.90
N GLU A 89 -4.82 18.02 15.47
CA GLU A 89 -4.03 18.86 16.36
C GLU A 89 -4.78 20.15 16.72
N ASN A 90 -4.89 20.43 18.02
CA ASN A 90 -5.36 21.73 18.50
C ASN A 90 -4.16 22.66 18.69
N LEU A 91 -3.96 23.58 17.74
CA LEU A 91 -2.87 24.56 17.79
C LEU A 91 -3.12 25.70 18.79
N GLU A 92 -4.35 25.83 19.30
CA GLU A 92 -4.71 26.85 20.26
C GLU A 92 -4.38 26.43 21.70
N PRO A 93 -3.87 27.33 22.56
CA PRO A 93 -3.54 27.03 23.96
C PRO A 93 -4.78 26.99 24.86
N ARG A 94 -5.90 26.48 24.36
CA ARG A 94 -7.19 26.38 25.06
C ARG A 94 -8.01 25.21 24.51
N SER A 95 -8.96 24.70 25.28
CA SER A 95 -9.92 23.70 24.80
C SER A 95 -10.91 24.31 23.79
N LEU A 96 -11.25 23.56 22.74
CA LEU A 96 -12.20 23.94 21.69
C LEU A 96 -13.35 22.94 21.63
N ASP A 97 -14.58 23.45 21.57
CA ASP A 97 -15.74 22.64 21.19
C ASP A 97 -15.76 22.53 19.66
N ALA A 98 -15.76 21.30 19.12
CA ALA A 98 -15.62 21.07 17.68
C ALA A 98 -16.65 20.09 17.10
N THR A 99 -16.88 20.21 15.79
CA THR A 99 -17.76 19.33 14.99
C THR A 99 -16.92 18.55 13.99
N LEU A 100 -16.94 17.22 14.11
CA LEU A 100 -16.37 16.30 13.14
C LEU A 100 -17.37 16.07 12.00
N SER A 101 -16.95 16.33 10.77
CA SER A 101 -17.70 16.01 9.55
C SER A 101 -16.98 14.91 8.78
N VAL A 102 -17.69 13.82 8.46
CA VAL A 102 -17.17 12.70 7.68
C VAL A 102 -18.15 12.37 6.56
N ALA A 103 -17.69 12.43 5.32
CA ALA A 103 -18.44 11.99 4.16
C ALA A 103 -18.32 10.48 3.99
N LEU A 104 -19.43 9.76 4.18
CA LEU A 104 -19.45 8.31 4.03
C LEU A 104 -19.68 7.88 2.56
N PRO A 105 -19.02 6.81 2.10
CA PRO A 105 -19.35 6.19 0.82
C PRO A 105 -20.82 5.76 0.75
N PRO A 106 -21.40 5.68 -0.45
CA PRO A 106 -22.75 5.15 -0.62
C PRO A 106 -22.85 3.74 -0.01
N ARG A 107 -23.94 3.50 0.73
CA ARG A 107 -24.23 2.22 1.42
C ARG A 107 -23.32 1.88 2.61
N ALA A 108 -22.37 2.74 2.97
CA ALA A 108 -21.64 2.60 4.24
C ALA A 108 -22.54 3.04 5.42
N ARG A 109 -22.26 2.48 6.60
CA ARG A 109 -22.90 2.86 7.87
C ARG A 109 -21.86 2.87 8.98
N VAL A 110 -22.05 3.74 9.97
CA VAL A 110 -21.25 3.77 11.20
C VAL A 110 -21.86 2.77 12.19
N THR A 111 -21.00 2.04 12.91
CA THR A 111 -21.38 1.03 13.91
C THR A 111 -20.59 1.21 15.18
#